data_AF-A0A349JZ63-F1
#
_entry.id   AF-A0A349JZ63-F1
#
_cell.length_a   1.000
_cell.length_b   1.000
_cell.length_c   1.000
_cell.angle_alpha   90.00
_cell.angle_beta   90.00
_cell.angle_gamma   90.00
#
_symmetry.space_group_name_H-M   'P 1'
#
loop_
_entity.id
_entity.type
_entity.pdbx_description
1 polymer ?
#
loop_
_entity_poly.entity_id
_entity_poly.type
_entity_poly.pdbx_seq_one_letter_code
_entity_poly.pdbx_strand_id
1 'polypeptide(L)'
;RERLEGFHGVENTYIAIFHVLGGLGLILGSAGLGIVTARNLAERRGEFGVLRTIGIPHRVTRNVIFKEVRAFIGWAFGIGLLASLVAILPALNGAPPVGTFLGLGAMVVLIALNSLFWAFVGYVVGYRRRVGIGM
;
A
#
# COMPACT_ATOMS: atom_id res chain seq x y z
N ARG A 1 -35.96 9.80 23.93
CA ARG A 1 -34.64 9.13 24.12
C ARG A 1 -34.54 7.94 23.18
N GLU A 2 -35.47 7.00 23.18
CA GLU A 2 -35.52 5.86 22.22
C GLU A 2 -35.40 6.26 20.73
N ARG A 3 -36.04 7.34 20.27
CA ARG A 3 -35.89 7.80 18.87
C ARG A 3 -34.47 8.27 18.53
N LEU A 4 -33.76 8.90 19.47
CA LEU A 4 -32.37 9.34 19.28
C LEU A 4 -31.41 8.14 19.27
N GLU A 5 -31.65 7.15 20.12
CA GLU A 5 -30.89 5.89 20.12
C GLU A 5 -31.09 5.11 18.81
N GLY A 6 -32.31 5.10 18.27
CA GLY A 6 -32.59 4.55 16.94
C GLY A 6 -31.86 5.29 15.82
N PHE A 7 -31.82 6.63 15.83
CA PHE A 7 -31.06 7.40 14.84
C PHE A 7 -29.54 7.17 14.95
N HIS A 8 -28.99 7.08 16.16
CA HIS A 8 -27.57 6.77 16.38
C HIS A 8 -27.21 5.35 15.89
N GLY A 9 -28.13 4.40 15.99
CA GLY A 9 -27.93 3.04 15.47
C GLY A 9 -27.75 3.01 13.95
N VAL A 10 -28.54 3.81 13.22
CA VAL A 10 -28.44 3.90 11.75
C VAL A 10 -27.13 4.59 11.34
N GLU A 11 -26.77 5.69 12.01
CA GLU A 11 -25.52 6.41 11.76
C GLU A 11 -24.30 5.52 12.01
N ASN A 12 -24.25 4.82 13.15
CA ASN A 12 -23.18 3.89 13.47
C ASN A 12 -23.06 2.77 12.44
N THR A 13 -24.18 2.24 11.97
CA THR A 13 -24.19 1.19 10.94
C THR A 13 -23.66 1.72 9.60
N TYR A 14 -24.06 2.94 9.21
CA TYR A 14 -23.54 3.60 8.02
C TYR A 14 -22.02 3.77 8.11
N ILE A 15 -21.51 4.36 9.19
CA ILE A 15 -20.06 4.54 9.40
C ILE A 15 -19.32 3.20 9.41
N ALA A 16 -19.89 2.15 10.03
CA ALA A 16 -19.29 0.82 10.03
C ALA A 16 -19.17 0.24 8.62
N ILE A 17 -20.21 0.35 7.78
CA ILE A 17 -20.18 -0.13 6.38
C ILE A 17 -19.10 0.61 5.59
N PHE A 18 -19.00 1.93 5.72
CA PHE A 18 -17.96 2.72 5.04
C PHE A 18 -16.54 2.37 5.53
N HIS A 19 -16.36 2.13 6.82
CA HIS A 19 -15.07 1.66 7.34
C HIS A 19 -14.68 0.29 6.78
N VAL A 20 -15.61 -0.65 6.71
CA VAL A 20 -15.35 -1.98 6.15
C VAL A 20 -15.03 -1.88 4.66
N LEU A 21 -15.82 -1.13 3.89
CA LEU A 21 -15.57 -0.91 2.46
C LEU A 21 -14.24 -0.20 2.21
N GLY A 22 -13.91 0.81 3.02
CA GLY A 22 -12.62 1.50 2.97
C GLY A 22 -11.45 0.56 3.28
N GLY A 23 -11.59 -0.27 4.31
CA GLY A 23 -10.60 -1.30 4.67
C GLY A 23 -10.40 -2.34 3.57
N LEU A 24 -11.49 -2.84 2.98
CA LEU A 24 -11.44 -3.75 1.83
C LEU A 24 -10.77 -3.10 0.61
N GLY A 25 -11.09 -1.84 0.33
CA GLY A 25 -10.46 -1.05 -0.72
C GLY A 25 -8.95 -0.90 -0.52
N LEU A 26 -8.50 -0.66 0.72
CA LEU A 26 -7.08 -0.62 1.07
C LEU A 26 -6.38 -1.95 0.83
N ILE A 27 -6.98 -3.07 1.23
CA ILE A 27 -6.42 -4.42 1.02
C ILE A 27 -6.33 -4.76 -0.47
N LEU A 28 -7.38 -4.46 -1.24
CA LEU A 28 -7.41 -4.70 -2.68
C LEU A 28 -6.40 -3.80 -3.42
N GLY A 29 -6.30 -2.53 -3.04
CA GLY A 29 -5.34 -1.59 -3.59
C GLY A 29 -3.89 -2.01 -3.33
N SER A 30 -3.57 -2.42 -2.10
CA SER A 30 -2.24 -2.90 -1.74
C SER A 30 -1.89 -4.23 -2.43
N ALA A 31 -2.84 -5.15 -2.57
CA ALA A 31 -2.67 -6.35 -3.39
C ALA A 31 -2.37 -6.01 -4.86
N GLY A 32 -3.08 -5.03 -5.42
CA GLY A 32 -2.84 -4.50 -6.76
C GLY A 32 -1.41 -3.97 -6.93
N LEU A 33 -0.88 -3.26 -5.94
CA LEU A 33 0.53 -2.82 -5.93
C LEU A 33 1.51 -4.01 -6.03
N GLY A 34 1.25 -5.09 -5.29
CA GLY A 34 2.02 -6.33 -5.38
C GLY A 34 2.00 -6.94 -6.78
N ILE A 35 0.82 -6.99 -7.41
CA ILE A 35 0.62 -7.50 -8.77
C ILE A 35 1.37 -6.63 -9.79
N VAL A 36 1.23 -5.31 -9.72
CA VAL A 36 1.92 -4.37 -10.61
C VAL A 36 3.44 -4.50 -10.44
N THR A 37 3.93 -4.62 -9.20
CA THR A 37 5.36 -4.85 -8.93
C THR A 37 5.87 -6.13 -9.58
N ALA A 38 5.12 -7.23 -9.46
CA ALA A 38 5.46 -8.49 -10.08
C ALA A 38 5.45 -8.41 -11.62
N ARG A 39 4.45 -7.71 -12.20
CA ARG A 39 4.32 -7.49 -13.64
C ARG A 39 5.48 -6.64 -14.17
N ASN A 40 5.80 -5.54 -13.51
CA ASN A 40 6.88 -4.64 -13.90
C ASN A 40 8.22 -5.38 -13.96
N LEU A 41 8.50 -6.21 -12.95
CA LEU A 41 9.70 -7.05 -12.92
C LEU A 41 9.68 -8.17 -13.98
N ALA A 42 8.49 -8.68 -14.33
CA ALA A 42 8.30 -9.67 -15.38
C ALA A 42 8.50 -9.11 -16.80
N GLU A 43 8.22 -7.83 -17.03
CA GLU A 43 8.43 -7.19 -18.33
C GLU A 43 9.91 -6.83 -18.56
N ARG A 44 10.62 -6.40 -17.50
CA ARG A 44 12.04 -6.02 -17.56
C ARG A 44 13.03 -7.20 -17.57
N ARG A 45 12.56 -8.41 -17.90
CA ARG A 45 13.38 -9.65 -17.92
C ARG A 45 14.55 -9.55 -18.90
N GLY A 46 14.34 -8.98 -20.08
CA GLY A 46 15.37 -8.82 -21.10
C GLY A 46 16.53 -7.94 -20.61
N GLU A 47 16.23 -6.84 -19.93
CA GLU A 47 17.22 -5.94 -19.35
C GLU A 47 18.12 -6.67 -18.34
N PHE A 48 17.54 -7.46 -17.43
CA PHE A 48 18.31 -8.21 -16.44
C PHE A 48 19.20 -9.30 -17.05
N GLY A 49 18.77 -9.90 -18.17
CA GLY A 49 19.58 -10.85 -18.93
C GLY A 49 20.81 -10.17 -19.52
N VAL A 50 20.63 -9.04 -20.20
CA VAL A 50 21.72 -8.24 -20.77
C VAL A 50 22.70 -7.79 -19.69
N LEU A 51 22.19 -7.26 -18.57
CA LEU A 51 23.03 -6.84 -17.44
C LEU A 51 23.89 -7.99 -16.89
N ARG A 52 23.37 -9.22 -16.88
CA ARG A 52 24.12 -10.40 -16.43
C ARG A 52 25.21 -10.79 -17.44
N THR A 53 24.92 -10.71 -18.73
CA THR A 53 25.88 -11.04 -19.80
C THR A 53 27.09 -10.09 -19.80
N ILE A 54 26.88 -8.81 -19.51
CA ILE A 54 27.97 -7.82 -19.38
C ILE A 54 28.66 -7.87 -18.00
N GLY A 55 28.34 -8.84 -17.15
CA GLY A 55 29.02 -9.09 -15.87
C GLY A 55 28.53 -8.24 -14.69
N ILE A 56 27.38 -7.57 -14.78
CA ILE A 56 26.86 -6.78 -13.66
C ILE A 56 26.45 -7.72 -12.50
N PRO A 57 26.96 -7.49 -11.28
CA PRO A 57 26.66 -8.33 -10.14
C PRO A 57 25.22 -8.15 -9.68
N HIS A 58 24.63 -9.25 -9.22
CA HIS A 58 23.22 -9.32 -8.79
C HIS A 58 22.83 -8.27 -7.72
N ARG A 59 23.80 -7.85 -6.88
CA ARG A 59 23.60 -6.79 -5.88
C ARG A 59 23.21 -5.45 -6.49
N VAL A 60 23.79 -5.08 -7.63
CA VAL A 60 23.52 -3.80 -8.30
C VAL A 60 22.11 -3.82 -8.88
N THR A 61 21.74 -4.89 -9.58
CA THR A 61 20.38 -5.10 -10.10
C THR A 61 19.33 -5.05 -9.00
N ARG A 62 19.60 -5.72 -7.87
CA ARG A 62 18.72 -5.70 -6.71
C ARG A 62 18.53 -4.28 -6.15
N ASN A 63 19.60 -3.50 -6.04
CA ASN A 63 19.53 -2.12 -5.53
C ASN A 63 18.70 -1.22 -6.46
N VAL A 64 18.79 -1.40 -7.77
CA VAL A 64 17.96 -0.65 -8.73
C VAL A 64 16.47 -0.95 -8.52
N ILE A 65 16.12 -2.23 -8.44
CA ILE A 65 14.72 -2.66 -8.20
C ILE A 65 14.21 -2.11 -6.85
N PHE A 66 15.01 -2.18 -5.78
CA PHE A 66 14.61 -1.62 -4.49
C PHE A 66 14.37 -0.11 -4.54
N LYS A 67 15.18 0.65 -5.28
CA LYS A 67 14.97 2.10 -5.44
C LYS A 67 13.66 2.40 -6.16
N GLU A 68 13.35 1.64 -7.20
CA GLU A 68 12.12 1.80 -7.98
C GLU A 68 10.87 1.47 -7.16
N VAL A 69 10.88 0.34 -6.46
CA VAL A 69 9.78 -0.05 -5.56
C VAL A 69 9.58 0.98 -4.45
N ARG A 70 10.67 1.48 -3.85
CA ARG A 70 10.59 2.54 -2.82
C ARG A 70 10.05 3.85 -3.39
N ALA A 71 10.42 4.23 -4.60
CA ALA A 71 9.91 5.44 -5.24
C ALA A 71 8.39 5.33 -5.50
N PHE A 72 7.92 4.20 -6.03
CA PHE A 72 6.49 3.95 -6.24
C PHE A 72 5.69 3.99 -4.94
N ILE A 73 6.18 3.31 -3.89
CA ILE A 73 5.53 3.35 -2.56
C ILE A 73 5.54 4.77 -2.02
N GLY A 74 6.64 5.51 -2.15
CA GLY A 74 6.74 6.91 -1.72
C GLY A 74 5.72 7.81 -2.41
N TRP A 75 5.52 7.68 -3.72
CA TRP A 75 4.50 8.41 -4.46
C TRP A 75 3.08 8.02 -4.05
N ALA A 76 2.80 6.72 -3.91
CA ALA A 76 1.50 6.24 -3.46
C ALA A 76 1.15 6.81 -2.07
N PHE A 77 2.11 6.77 -1.13
CA PHE A 77 1.94 7.36 0.20
C PHE A 77 1.79 8.87 0.16
N GLY A 78 2.62 9.57 -0.61
CA GLY A 78 2.56 11.03 -0.71
C GLY A 78 1.21 11.52 -1.21
N ILE A 79 0.73 10.95 -2.32
CA ILE A 79 -0.57 11.31 -2.90
C ILE A 79 -1.71 10.91 -1.96
N GLY A 80 -1.67 9.70 -1.38
CA GLY A 80 -2.69 9.24 -0.44
C GLY A 80 -2.77 10.07 0.84
N LEU A 81 -1.63 10.47 1.38
CA LEU A 81 -1.55 11.32 2.56
C LEU A 81 -2.12 12.72 2.26
N LEU A 82 -1.76 13.31 1.11
CA LEU A 82 -2.32 14.60 0.70
C LEU A 82 -3.84 14.52 0.51
N ALA A 83 -4.34 13.49 -0.16
CA ALA A 83 -5.78 13.27 -0.32
C ALA A 83 -6.50 13.11 1.03
N SER A 84 -5.90 12.36 1.96
CA SER A 84 -6.44 12.17 3.31
C SER A 84 -6.46 13.46 4.12
N LEU A 85 -5.42 14.31 4.01
CA LEU A 85 -5.36 15.59 4.70
C LEU A 85 -6.47 16.54 4.21
N VAL A 86 -6.70 16.59 2.90
CA VAL A 86 -7.79 17.37 2.30
C VAL A 86 -9.16 16.85 2.78
N ALA A 87 -9.34 15.54 2.86
CA ALA A 87 -10.59 14.93 3.31
C ALA A 87 -10.91 15.20 4.80
N ILE A 88 -9.89 15.22 5.66
CA ILE A 88 -10.05 15.40 7.12
C ILE A 88 -10.10 16.89 7.51
N LEU A 89 -9.72 17.81 6.61
CA LEU A 89 -9.70 19.25 6.85
C LEU A 89 -10.95 19.81 7.57
N PRO A 90 -12.19 19.52 7.14
CA PRO A 90 -13.39 20.02 7.83
C PRO A 90 -13.56 19.44 9.25
N ALA A 91 -13.06 18.23 9.50
CA ALA A 91 -13.14 17.58 10.81
C ALA A 91 -12.14 18.16 11.82
N LEU A 92 -11.11 18.89 11.37
CA LEU A 92 -10.14 19.56 12.25
C LEU A 92 -10.67 20.86 12.88
N ASN A 93 -11.79 21.40 12.39
CA ASN A 93 -12.37 22.64 12.91
C ASN A 93 -12.96 22.50 14.33
N GLY A 94 -13.28 21.27 14.77
CA GLY A 94 -13.56 20.97 16.18
C GLY A 94 -12.29 20.42 16.81
N ALA A 95 -11.85 20.96 17.95
CA ALA A 95 -10.64 20.52 18.64
C ALA A 95 -10.65 18.99 18.86
N PRO A 96 -9.90 18.20 18.08
CA PRO A 96 -10.00 16.75 18.16
C PRO A 96 -9.33 16.26 19.44
N PRO A 97 -9.86 15.21 20.11
CA PRO A 97 -9.16 14.57 21.21
C PRO A 97 -7.76 14.11 20.81
N VAL A 98 -6.77 14.23 21.71
CA VAL A 98 -5.37 13.82 21.45
C VAL A 98 -5.27 12.36 21.01
N GLY A 99 -6.14 11.48 21.54
CA GLY A 99 -6.20 10.07 21.16
C GLY A 99 -6.52 9.82 19.67
N THR A 100 -7.23 10.75 19.02
CA THR A 100 -7.55 10.66 17.59
C THR A 100 -6.29 10.77 16.73
N PHE A 101 -5.36 11.65 17.08
CA PHE A 101 -4.09 11.79 16.33
C PHE A 101 -3.24 10.52 16.44
N LEU A 102 -3.24 9.88 17.61
CA LEU A 102 -2.53 8.63 17.83
C LEU A 102 -3.13 7.48 17.01
N GLY A 103 -4.47 7.41 16.93
CA GLY A 103 -5.19 6.47 16.07
C GLY A 103 -4.91 6.68 14.58
N LEU A 104 -4.92 7.92 14.10
CA LEU A 104 -4.56 8.26 12.71
C LEU A 104 -3.11 7.86 12.40
N GLY A 105 -2.18 8.17 13.30
CA GLY A 105 -0.77 7.76 13.17
C GLY A 105 -0.63 6.24 13.07
N ALA A 106 -1.31 5.49 13.93
CA ALA A 106 -1.32 4.04 13.90
C ALA A 106 -1.90 3.49 12.57
N MET A 107 -3.00 4.07 12.05
CA MET A 107 -3.57 3.67 10.76
C MET A 107 -2.59 3.88 9.60
N VAL A 108 -1.91 5.04 9.54
CA VAL A 108 -0.90 5.31 8.50
C VAL A 108 0.22 4.27 8.53
N VAL A 109 0.71 3.93 9.72
CA VAL A 109 1.75 2.90 9.91
C VAL A 109 1.24 1.53 9.46
N LEU A 110 0.03 1.14 9.84
CA LEU A 110 -0.56 -0.15 9.44
C LEU A 110 -0.75 -0.25 7.92
N ILE A 111 -1.21 0.82 7.27
CA ILE A 111 -1.35 0.88 5.81
C ILE A 111 0.03 0.77 5.14
N ALA A 112 1.06 1.41 5.71
CA ALA A 112 2.45 1.31 5.22
C ALA A 112 2.96 -0.12 5.31
N LEU A 113 2.79 -0.78 6.45
CA LEU A 113 3.19 -2.16 6.64
C LEU A 113 2.43 -3.10 5.68
N ASN A 114 1.13 -2.91 5.51
CA ASN A 114 0.31 -3.71 4.60
C ASN A 114 0.75 -3.56 3.13
N SER A 115 1.03 -2.34 2.70
CA SER A 115 1.53 -2.03 1.36
C SER A 115 2.92 -2.62 1.13
N LEU A 116 3.80 -2.52 2.14
CA LEU A 116 5.14 -3.10 2.10
C LEU A 116 5.10 -4.62 2.00
N PHE A 117 4.19 -5.25 2.75
CA PHE A 117 3.96 -6.69 2.71
C PHE A 117 3.58 -7.15 1.30
N TRP A 118 2.59 -6.50 0.67
CA TRP A 118 2.18 -6.87 -0.68
C TRP A 118 3.23 -6.57 -1.75
N ALA A 119 3.95 -5.44 -1.64
CA ALA A 119 5.07 -5.14 -2.52
C ALA A 119 6.20 -6.18 -2.38
N PHE A 120 6.48 -6.64 -1.15
CA PHE A 120 7.44 -7.71 -0.90
C PHE A 120 6.97 -9.05 -1.49
N VAL A 121 5.71 -9.41 -1.32
CA VAL A 121 5.12 -10.60 -1.97
C VAL A 121 5.26 -10.51 -3.49
N GLY A 122 4.91 -9.35 -4.08
CA GLY A 122 5.06 -9.08 -5.51
C GLY A 122 6.50 -9.20 -5.98
N TYR A 123 7.45 -8.64 -5.22
CA TYR A 123 8.88 -8.80 -5.45
C TYR A 123 9.30 -10.27 -5.41
N VAL A 124 8.93 -11.02 -4.36
CA VAL A 124 9.27 -12.43 -4.21
C VAL A 124 8.67 -13.27 -5.32
N VAL A 125 7.42 -13.02 -5.74
CA VAL A 125 6.76 -13.77 -6.82
C VAL A 125 7.39 -13.44 -8.18
N GLY A 126 7.56 -12.15 -8.49
CA GLY A 126 8.22 -11.71 -9.72
C GLY A 126 9.67 -12.19 -9.80
N TYR A 127 10.34 -12.28 -8.65
CA TYR A 127 11.71 -12.75 -8.54
C TYR A 127 11.83 -14.28 -8.50
N ARG A 128 10.92 -15.03 -7.84
CA ARG A 128 10.97 -16.51 -7.74
C ARG A 128 10.60 -17.23 -9.02
N ARG A 129 9.84 -16.61 -9.94
CA ARG A 129 9.73 -17.12 -11.32
C ARG A 129 11.08 -17.27 -12.03
N ARG A 130 12.19 -16.80 -11.44
CA ARG A 130 13.58 -17.08 -11.87
C ARG A 130 14.12 -18.48 -11.56
N VAL A 131 13.49 -19.32 -10.74
CA VAL A 131 14.10 -20.61 -10.32
C VAL A 131 13.16 -21.80 -10.58
N GLY A 132 12.57 -21.83 -11.78
CA GLY A 132 11.88 -22.99 -12.32
C GLY A 132 12.75 -23.66 -13.38
N ILE A 133 13.54 -24.66 -12.94
CA ILE A 133 14.05 -25.83 -13.67
C ILE A 133 14.77 -25.53 -14.99
N GLY A 134 16.01 -25.07 -14.86
CA GLY A 134 17.07 -25.47 -15.79
C GLY A 134 17.87 -26.60 -15.13
N MET A 135 17.30 -27.81 -15.12
CA MET A 135 18.08 -29.03 -15.30
C MET A 135 17.64 -29.61 -16.63
#